data_AF-A0A2A5B305-F1
#
_entry.id   AF-A0A2A5B305-F1
#
_cell.length_a   1.000
_cell.length_b   1.000
_cell.length_c   1.000
_cell.angle_alpha   90.00
_cell.angle_beta   90.00
_cell.angle_gamma   90.00
#
_symmetry.space_group_name_H-M   'P 1'
#
loop_
_entity.id
_entity.type
_entity.pdbx_description
1 polymer ?
#
loop_
_entity_poly.entity_id
_entity_poly.type
_entity_poly.pdbx_seq_one_letter_code
_entity_poly.pdbx_strand_id
1 'polypeptide(L)'
;MDIRKKIAELFATIFYIGKIKYAPGTLGSLVAFPLCYMIVYLTSNSQFVFQISSLNFEESQIFTLFTVAISTTLLIFIAGTYATKIYIEGAEEQDPSEVVIDELAGQMLTIILSSFSVFLLHGTQIASMYDAQTIDFLLLFLLPFILFRFFDIKKPWPINWMDKNIKGALGVMLDDIAAALFATITHYAIIFIILDFYKMV
;
A
#
# COMPACT_ATOMS: atom_id res chain seq x y z
N MET A 1 8.52 -23.11 20.64
CA MET A 1 7.85 -22.75 19.36
C MET A 1 8.60 -23.43 18.22
N ASP A 2 7.88 -24.19 17.38
CA ASP A 2 8.43 -24.80 16.15
C ASP A 2 9.11 -23.72 15.28
N ILE A 3 10.22 -24.06 14.63
CA ILE A 3 10.96 -23.14 13.74
C ILE A 3 10.05 -22.54 12.67
N ARG A 4 9.07 -23.32 12.19
CA ARG A 4 8.06 -22.86 11.23
C ARG A 4 7.21 -21.72 11.78
N LYS A 5 6.77 -21.81 13.04
CA LYS A 5 6.00 -20.75 13.70
C LYS A 5 6.85 -19.50 13.95
N LYS A 6 8.14 -19.64 14.25
CA LYS A 6 9.06 -18.49 14.38
C LYS A 6 9.23 -17.75 13.05
N ILE A 7 9.38 -18.49 11.95
CA ILE A 7 9.47 -17.90 10.61
C ILE A 7 8.16 -17.20 10.26
N ALA A 8 7.03 -17.87 10.50
CA ALA A 8 5.70 -17.30 10.26
C ALA A 8 5.46 -16.00 11.05
N GLU A 9 5.84 -15.97 12.34
CA GLU A 9 5.77 -14.77 13.17
C GLU A 9 6.60 -13.62 12.58
N LEU A 10 7.84 -13.89 12.17
CA LEU A 10 8.69 -12.87 11.54
C LEU A 10 8.04 -12.25 10.30
N PHE A 11 7.41 -13.05 9.44
CA PHE A 11 6.73 -12.54 8.26
C PHE A 11 5.42 -11.82 8.59
N ALA A 12 4.55 -12.44 9.39
CA ALA A 12 3.24 -11.90 9.72
C ALA A 12 3.32 -10.57 10.48
N THR A 13 4.34 -10.39 11.32
CA THR A 13 4.55 -9.19 12.14
C THR A 13 5.51 -8.18 11.50
N ILE A 14 6.00 -8.43 10.28
CA ILE A 14 7.06 -7.65 9.60
C ILE A 14 8.26 -7.43 10.54
N PHE A 15 9.01 -8.49 10.79
CA PHE A 15 10.21 -8.48 11.65
C PHE A 15 9.92 -7.89 13.05
N TYR A 16 8.80 -8.29 13.66
CA TYR A 16 8.32 -7.84 14.97
C TYR A 16 7.83 -6.39 15.07
N ILE A 17 7.67 -5.68 13.95
CA ILE A 17 7.06 -4.34 13.96
C ILE A 17 5.64 -4.38 14.51
N GLY A 18 4.86 -5.40 14.14
CA GLY A 18 3.51 -5.61 14.67
C GLY A 18 3.45 -5.91 16.17
N LYS A 19 4.58 -6.26 16.81
CA LYS A 19 4.66 -6.44 18.27
C LYS A 19 4.85 -5.13 19.04
N ILE A 20 5.06 -4.01 18.33
CA ILE A 20 5.19 -2.71 18.97
C ILE A 20 3.83 -2.30 19.55
N LYS A 21 3.82 -1.97 20.84
CA LYS A 21 2.60 -1.70 21.61
C LYS A 21 1.72 -0.58 21.04
N TYR A 22 2.32 0.42 20.39
CA TYR A 22 1.62 1.63 19.96
C TYR A 22 1.39 1.61 18.45
N ALA A 23 0.12 1.57 18.06
CA ALA A 23 -0.34 1.60 16.67
C ALA A 23 0.48 0.66 15.76
N PRO A 24 0.57 -0.66 16.10
CA PRO A 24 1.30 -1.64 15.28
C PRO A 24 0.86 -1.53 13.83
N GLY A 25 -0.44 -1.27 13.66
CA GLY A 25 -1.02 -1.17 12.35
C GLY A 25 -0.52 -0.03 11.46
N THR A 26 -0.33 1.12 12.10
CA THR A 26 0.23 2.31 11.44
C THR A 26 1.69 2.09 11.07
N LEU A 27 2.43 1.39 11.93
CA LEU A 27 3.83 1.06 11.68
C LEU A 27 3.98 0.04 10.55
N GLY A 28 3.11 -0.96 10.47
CA GLY A 28 3.03 -1.90 9.36
C GLY A 28 2.85 -1.20 8.01
N SER A 29 1.84 -0.32 7.94
CA SER A 29 1.59 0.52 6.76
C SER A 29 2.80 1.39 6.39
N LEU A 30 3.49 1.98 7.37
CA LEU A 30 4.66 2.84 7.13
C LEU A 30 5.85 2.07 6.50
N VAL A 31 5.93 0.75 6.68
CA VAL A 31 6.97 -0.08 6.03
C VAL A 31 6.82 -0.11 4.50
N ALA A 32 5.62 0.15 3.97
CA ALA A 32 5.40 0.19 2.53
C ALA A 32 6.28 1.24 1.84
N PHE A 33 6.53 2.39 2.47
CA PHE A 33 7.28 3.49 1.86
C PHE A 33 8.75 3.17 1.54
N PRO A 34 9.58 2.72 2.51
CA PRO A 34 10.96 2.34 2.19
C PRO A 34 11.02 1.17 1.20
N LEU A 35 10.04 0.26 1.21
CA LEU A 35 9.99 -0.84 0.26
C LEU A 35 9.62 -0.37 -1.16
N CYS A 36 8.62 0.49 -1.31
CA CYS A 36 8.28 1.13 -2.58
C CYS A 36 9.44 1.99 -3.10
N TYR A 37 10.11 2.75 -2.23
CA TYR A 37 11.31 3.52 -2.56
C TYR A 37 12.41 2.60 -3.13
N MET A 38 12.66 1.45 -2.48
CA MET A 38 13.63 0.47 -2.94
C MET A 38 13.25 -0.09 -4.33
N ILE A 39 11.97 -0.39 -4.57
CA ILE A 39 11.49 -0.87 -5.87
C ILE A 39 11.73 0.17 -6.95
N VAL A 40 11.39 1.44 -6.70
CA VAL A 40 11.65 2.52 -7.66
C VAL A 40 13.15 2.64 -7.91
N TYR A 41 13.98 2.69 -6.86
CA TYR A 41 15.44 2.81 -6.99
C TYR A 41 16.06 1.68 -7.84
N LEU A 42 15.59 0.44 -7.64
CA LEU A 42 16.08 -0.74 -8.38
C LEU A 42 15.62 -0.75 -9.84
N THR A 43 14.45 -0.18 -10.14
CA THR A 43 13.89 -0.16 -11.50
C THR A 43 14.29 1.08 -12.30
N SER A 44 14.66 2.18 -11.63
CA SER A 44 15.00 3.47 -12.25
C SER A 44 16.50 3.71 -12.47
N ASN A 45 17.33 2.67 -12.45
CA ASN A 45 18.80 2.76 -12.61
C ASN A 45 19.46 3.76 -11.63
N SER A 46 19.08 3.73 -10.34
CA SER A 46 19.74 4.48 -9.24
C SER A 46 19.50 6.01 -9.17
N GLN A 47 18.44 6.55 -9.77
CA GLN A 47 18.04 7.95 -9.53
C GLN A 47 17.24 8.06 -8.21
N PHE A 48 17.57 9.06 -7.38
CA PHE A 48 16.98 9.27 -6.05
C PHE A 48 15.51 9.73 -6.14
N VAL A 49 14.60 9.17 -5.33
CA VAL A 49 13.15 9.03 -5.64
C VAL A 49 12.22 10.13 -5.11
N PHE A 50 12.71 11.31 -4.71
CA PHE A 50 11.80 12.41 -4.29
C PHE A 50 11.66 13.54 -5.32
N GLN A 51 11.90 13.23 -6.60
CA GLN A 51 11.85 14.22 -7.68
C GLN A 51 11.29 13.59 -8.96
N ILE A 52 10.02 13.16 -8.97
CA ILE A 52 9.42 12.51 -10.15
C ILE A 52 9.40 13.47 -11.35
N SER A 53 9.25 14.77 -11.12
CA SER A 53 9.29 15.78 -12.19
C SER A 53 10.62 15.90 -12.94
N SER A 54 11.72 15.34 -12.42
CA SER A 54 13.00 15.28 -13.14
C SER A 54 13.30 13.88 -13.69
N LEU A 55 12.44 12.90 -13.42
CA LEU A 55 12.62 11.54 -13.93
C LEU A 55 12.02 11.46 -15.34
N ASN A 56 12.90 11.51 -16.34
CA ASN A 56 12.56 11.06 -17.69
C ASN A 56 12.48 9.52 -17.67
N PHE A 57 11.37 8.98 -17.19
CA PHE A 57 11.12 7.55 -17.31
C PHE A 57 10.88 7.21 -18.78
N GLU A 58 11.63 6.25 -19.30
CA GLU A 58 11.23 5.60 -20.54
C GLU A 58 9.94 4.80 -20.29
N GLU A 59 9.05 4.70 -21.29
CA GLU A 59 7.79 3.92 -21.16
C GLU A 59 8.05 2.49 -20.68
N SER A 60 9.18 1.90 -21.10
CA SER A 60 9.68 0.59 -20.69
C SER A 60 9.96 0.49 -19.18
N GLN A 61 10.48 1.57 -18.56
CA GLN A 61 10.78 1.63 -17.14
C GLN A 61 9.52 1.77 -16.30
N ILE A 62 8.53 2.55 -16.76
CA ILE A 62 7.23 2.66 -16.09
C ILE A 62 6.56 1.29 -16.05
N PHE A 63 6.48 0.61 -17.21
CA PHE A 63 5.89 -0.73 -17.27
C PHE A 63 6.60 -1.72 -16.35
N THR A 64 7.94 -1.69 -16.34
CA THR A 64 8.77 -2.53 -15.46
C THR A 64 8.49 -2.23 -13.99
N LEU A 65 8.44 -0.96 -13.60
CA LEU A 65 8.14 -0.52 -12.24
C LEU A 65 6.79 -1.07 -11.75
N PHE A 66 5.72 -0.84 -12.51
CA PHE A 66 4.38 -1.34 -12.16
C PHE A 66 4.37 -2.87 -12.09
N THR A 67 5.00 -3.54 -13.05
CA THR A 67 5.07 -5.01 -13.08
C THR A 67 5.78 -5.56 -11.84
N VAL A 68 6.94 -5.01 -11.49
CA VAL A 68 7.69 -5.41 -10.29
C VAL A 68 6.88 -5.11 -9.04
N ALA A 69 6.32 -3.92 -8.90
CA ALA A 69 5.60 -3.52 -7.71
C ALA A 69 4.32 -4.34 -7.47
N ILE A 70 3.53 -4.61 -8.52
CA ILE A 70 2.36 -5.49 -8.45
C ILE A 70 2.79 -6.93 -8.13
N SER A 71 3.84 -7.43 -8.78
CA SER A 71 4.36 -8.79 -8.51
C SER A 71 4.84 -8.93 -7.07
N THR A 72 5.57 -7.94 -6.54
CA THR A 72 6.01 -7.91 -5.14
C THR A 72 4.83 -7.88 -4.18
N THR A 73 3.82 -7.06 -4.46
CA THR A 73 2.60 -6.99 -3.63
C THR A 73 1.86 -8.33 -3.63
N LEU A 74 1.74 -8.99 -4.80
CA LEU A 74 1.13 -10.31 -4.91
C LEU A 74 1.94 -11.37 -4.15
N LEU A 75 3.27 -11.34 -4.23
CA LEU A 75 4.14 -12.24 -3.48
C LEU A 75 4.00 -12.04 -1.97
N ILE A 76 3.94 -10.78 -1.51
CA ILE A 76 3.67 -10.44 -0.10
C ILE A 76 2.29 -10.93 0.31
N PHE A 77 1.27 -10.77 -0.54
CA PHE A 77 -0.07 -11.26 -0.24
C PHE A 77 -0.10 -12.78 -0.06
N ILE A 78 0.52 -13.53 -0.99
CA ILE A 78 0.55 -15.00 -0.94
C ILE A 78 1.38 -15.49 0.26
N ALA A 79 2.60 -14.95 0.42
CA ALA A 79 3.49 -15.32 1.52
C ALA A 79 2.91 -14.91 2.88
N GLY A 80 2.33 -13.71 2.96
CA GLY A 80 1.65 -13.17 4.12
C GLY A 80 0.46 -14.03 4.52
N THR A 81 -0.42 -14.40 3.58
CA THR A 81 -1.54 -15.31 3.86
C THR A 81 -1.05 -16.64 4.44
N TYR A 82 0.02 -17.21 3.88
CA TYR A 82 0.59 -18.46 4.38
C TYR A 82 1.24 -18.31 5.77
N ALA A 83 2.00 -17.23 5.99
CA ALA A 83 2.62 -16.91 7.27
C ALA A 83 1.56 -16.66 8.35
N THR A 84 0.57 -15.82 8.08
CA THR A 84 -0.55 -15.55 8.97
C THR A 84 -1.29 -16.83 9.33
N LYS A 85 -1.53 -17.73 8.36
CA LYS A 85 -2.19 -19.03 8.63
C LYS A 85 -1.43 -19.86 9.67
N ILE A 86 -0.11 -19.94 9.57
CA ILE A 86 0.73 -20.67 10.54
C ILE A 86 0.79 -19.92 11.88
N TYR A 87 0.82 -18.59 11.83
CA TYR A 87 0.94 -17.73 13.00
C TYR A 87 -0.29 -17.85 13.91
N ILE A 88 -1.50 -17.75 13.35
CA ILE A 88 -2.76 -17.85 14.08
C ILE A 88 -3.21 -19.29 14.34
N GLU A 89 -2.43 -20.29 13.93
CA GLU A 89 -2.77 -21.70 14.09
C GLU A 89 -2.85 -22.08 15.57
N GLY A 90 -4.07 -22.43 16.02
CA GLY A 90 -4.34 -22.76 17.42
C GLY A 90 -4.46 -21.55 18.36
N ALA A 91 -4.48 -20.32 17.82
CA ALA A 91 -4.81 -19.12 18.57
C ALA A 91 -6.34 -18.97 18.72
N GLU A 92 -6.80 -18.45 19.85
CA GLU A 92 -8.21 -18.12 20.05
C GLU A 92 -8.64 -16.93 19.18
N GLU A 93 -7.77 -15.94 19.05
CA GLU A 93 -7.93 -14.79 18.17
C GLU A 93 -7.43 -15.11 16.76
N GLN A 94 -8.32 -14.97 15.77
CA GLN A 94 -8.04 -15.29 14.36
C GLN A 94 -7.63 -14.06 13.53
N ASP A 95 -7.65 -12.88 14.14
CA ASP A 95 -7.25 -11.61 13.55
C ASP A 95 -6.52 -10.75 14.62
N PRO A 96 -5.30 -11.14 15.03
CA PRO A 96 -4.57 -10.43 16.05
C PRO A 96 -3.97 -9.15 15.48
N SER A 97 -4.05 -8.05 16.21
CA SER A 97 -3.51 -6.74 15.80
C SER A 97 -1.99 -6.69 15.57
N GLU A 98 -1.28 -7.80 15.82
CA GLU A 98 0.15 -7.96 15.59
C GLU A 98 0.46 -8.43 14.16
N VAL A 99 -0.52 -9.01 13.47
CA VAL A 99 -0.44 -9.29 12.04
C VAL A 99 -0.58 -7.95 11.34
N VAL A 100 0.48 -7.55 10.65
CA VAL A 100 0.57 -6.24 9.97
C VAL A 100 1.07 -6.39 8.52
N ILE A 101 1.23 -7.63 8.06
CA ILE A 101 1.67 -7.96 6.69
C ILE A 101 0.57 -7.73 5.65
N ASP A 102 -0.69 -7.88 6.07
CA ASP A 102 -1.92 -7.41 5.44
C ASP A 102 -1.83 -5.90 5.17
N GLU A 103 -1.46 -5.12 6.17
CA GLU A 103 -1.41 -3.66 6.04
C GLU A 103 -0.28 -3.18 5.14
N LEU A 104 0.88 -3.86 5.19
CA LEU A 104 1.95 -3.63 4.22
C LEU A 104 1.44 -3.89 2.80
N ALA A 105 0.75 -5.02 2.58
CA ALA A 105 0.23 -5.37 1.25
C ALA A 105 -0.82 -4.35 0.78
N GLY A 106 -1.76 -3.97 1.64
CA GLY A 106 -2.82 -3.00 1.33
C GLY A 106 -2.27 -1.60 1.06
N GLN A 107 -1.35 -1.12 1.90
CA GLN A 107 -0.71 0.18 1.71
C GLN A 107 0.15 0.21 0.44
N MET A 108 0.93 -0.85 0.17
CA MET A 108 1.69 -0.97 -1.08
C MET A 108 0.77 -0.91 -2.30
N LEU A 109 -0.30 -1.70 -2.31
CA LEU A 109 -1.26 -1.70 -3.42
C LEU A 109 -1.85 -0.32 -3.64
N THR A 110 -2.23 0.38 -2.57
CA THR A 110 -2.77 1.74 -2.63
C THR A 110 -1.76 2.72 -3.25
N ILE A 111 -0.50 2.70 -2.81
CA ILE A 111 0.56 3.57 -3.34
C ILE A 111 0.78 3.28 -4.83
N ILE A 112 0.91 2.00 -5.21
CA ILE A 112 1.17 1.58 -6.59
C ILE A 112 0.04 2.06 -7.50
N LEU A 113 -1.22 1.75 -7.17
CA LEU A 113 -2.35 2.10 -8.03
C LEU A 113 -2.59 3.62 -8.06
N SER A 114 -2.39 4.32 -6.94
CA SER A 114 -2.56 5.77 -6.88
C SER A 114 -1.43 6.51 -7.60
N SER A 115 -0.24 5.90 -7.75
CA SER A 115 0.92 6.55 -8.38
C SER A 115 0.68 6.93 -9.85
N PHE A 116 -0.17 6.18 -10.56
CA PHE A 116 -0.54 6.52 -11.93
C PHE A 116 -1.35 7.83 -12.02
N SER A 117 -2.12 8.20 -10.99
CA SER A 117 -2.81 9.50 -10.94
C SER A 117 -1.84 10.68 -10.87
N VAL A 118 -0.71 10.50 -10.19
CA VAL A 118 0.34 11.54 -10.08
C VAL A 118 1.07 11.71 -11.41
N PHE A 119 1.29 10.61 -12.13
CA PHE A 119 1.80 10.69 -13.51
C PHE A 119 0.86 11.49 -14.41
N LEU A 120 -0.46 11.25 -14.33
CA LEU A 120 -1.46 12.04 -15.07
C LEU A 120 -1.41 13.53 -14.70
N LEU A 121 -1.29 13.84 -13.41
CA LEU A 121 -1.27 15.22 -12.93
C LEU A 121 0.00 15.96 -13.38
N HIS A 122 1.16 15.31 -13.41
CA HIS A 122 2.40 15.87 -13.96
C HIS A 122 2.32 16.19 -15.46
N GLY A 123 1.41 15.54 -16.19
CA GLY A 123 1.09 15.88 -17.57
C GLY A 123 0.21 17.13 -17.75
N THR A 124 -0.26 17.74 -16.66
CA THR A 124 -1.18 18.90 -16.69
C THR A 124 -0.50 20.21 -16.29
N GLN A 125 -1.16 21.35 -16.54
CA GLN A 125 -0.62 22.66 -16.18
C GLN A 125 -0.54 22.87 -14.65
N ILE A 126 -1.29 22.12 -13.82
CA ILE A 126 -1.22 22.21 -12.34
C ILE A 126 0.19 21.90 -11.83
N ALA A 127 0.90 20.96 -12.48
CA ALA A 127 2.26 20.60 -12.08
C ALA A 127 3.26 21.76 -12.22
N SER A 128 2.93 22.79 -13.01
CA SER A 128 3.73 24.01 -13.12
C SER A 128 3.41 25.08 -12.07
N MET A 129 2.29 24.93 -11.35
CA MET A 129 1.82 25.89 -10.35
C MET A 129 2.42 25.64 -8.95
N TYR A 130 2.82 24.40 -8.68
CA TYR A 130 3.36 23.97 -7.39
C TYR A 130 4.70 23.26 -7.57
N ASP A 131 5.49 23.22 -6.51
CA ASP A 131 6.70 22.43 -6.47
C ASP A 131 6.37 20.93 -6.60
N ALA A 132 7.06 20.25 -7.51
CA ALA A 132 6.78 18.86 -7.83
C ALA A 132 7.05 17.91 -6.66
N GLN A 133 8.07 18.17 -5.85
CA GLN A 133 8.35 17.34 -4.67
C GLN A 133 7.19 17.42 -3.67
N THR A 134 6.58 18.60 -3.57
CA THR A 134 5.39 18.82 -2.75
C THR A 134 4.19 18.04 -3.28
N ILE A 135 3.95 18.06 -4.60
CA ILE A 135 2.89 17.26 -5.24
C ILE A 135 3.14 15.77 -4.99
N ASP A 136 4.34 15.28 -5.25
CA ASP A 136 4.74 13.88 -5.06
C ASP A 136 4.53 13.45 -3.61
N PHE A 137 4.98 14.25 -2.64
CA PHE A 137 4.80 13.94 -1.23
C PHE A 137 3.30 13.90 -0.85
N LEU A 138 2.51 14.88 -1.27
CA LEU A 138 1.10 14.92 -0.91
C LEU A 138 0.30 13.77 -1.54
N LEU A 139 0.58 13.44 -2.80
CA LEU A 139 -0.25 12.51 -3.57
C LEU A 139 0.31 11.08 -3.63
N LEU A 140 1.60 10.84 -3.41
CA LEU A 140 2.17 9.48 -3.35
C LEU A 140 2.37 8.99 -1.93
N PHE A 141 2.60 9.90 -0.99
CA PHE A 141 2.84 9.55 0.41
C PHE A 141 1.61 9.81 1.26
N LEU A 142 1.26 11.08 1.44
CA LEU A 142 0.32 11.47 2.48
C LEU A 142 -1.12 11.04 2.19
N LEU A 143 -1.63 11.34 1.00
CA LEU A 143 -3.02 11.06 0.63
C LEU A 143 -3.30 9.55 0.54
N PRO A 144 -2.47 8.71 -0.13
CA PRO A 144 -2.65 7.26 -0.13
C PRO A 144 -2.62 6.66 1.28
N PHE A 145 -1.70 7.11 2.14
CA PHE A 145 -1.60 6.66 3.53
C PHE A 145 -2.88 6.93 4.33
N ILE A 146 -3.34 8.18 4.30
CA ILE A 146 -4.52 8.59 5.07
C ILE A 146 -5.76 7.87 4.54
N LEU A 147 -5.94 7.78 3.22
CA LEU A 147 -7.10 7.11 2.64
C LEU A 147 -7.11 5.62 2.96
N PHE A 148 -5.98 4.93 2.80
CA PHE A 148 -5.88 3.51 3.14
C PHE A 148 -6.26 3.26 4.60
N ARG A 149 -5.61 3.97 5.55
CA ARG A 149 -5.92 3.82 6.97
C ARG A 149 -7.36 4.19 7.31
N PHE A 150 -7.93 5.19 6.64
CA PHE A 150 -9.33 5.53 6.83
C PHE A 150 -10.24 4.36 6.46
N PHE A 151 -10.03 3.71 5.31
CA PHE A 151 -10.88 2.60 4.85
C PHE A 151 -10.63 1.30 5.61
N ASP A 152 -9.39 1.00 5.97
CA ASP A 152 -9.03 -0.13 6.81
C ASP A 152 -9.67 0.00 8.21
N ILE A 153 -9.60 1.18 8.85
CA ILE A 153 -10.21 1.37 10.17
C ILE A 153 -11.75 1.40 10.10
N LYS A 154 -12.33 2.02 9.07
CA LYS A 154 -13.80 2.19 8.97
C LYS A 154 -14.52 0.97 8.42
N LYS A 155 -13.87 0.18 7.57
CA LYS A 155 -14.44 -0.99 6.86
C LYS A 155 -15.87 -0.73 6.36
N PRO A 156 -16.12 0.23 5.45
CA PRO A 156 -17.45 0.40 4.85
C PRO A 156 -17.89 -0.87 4.11
N TRP A 157 -19.19 -1.00 3.82
CA TRP A 157 -19.65 -2.10 2.95
C TRP A 157 -18.99 -1.95 1.57
N PRO A 158 -18.46 -3.04 0.95
CA PRO A 158 -18.54 -4.45 1.35
C PRO A 158 -17.36 -4.98 2.18
N ILE A 159 -16.40 -4.14 2.60
CA ILE A 159 -15.21 -4.54 3.39
C ILE A 159 -15.63 -5.20 4.70
N ASN A 160 -16.53 -4.58 5.48
CA ASN A 160 -17.05 -5.20 6.71
C ASN A 160 -17.80 -6.52 6.48
N TRP A 161 -18.35 -6.72 5.29
CA TRP A 161 -19.05 -7.97 4.97
C TRP A 161 -18.00 -9.05 4.70
N MET A 162 -16.93 -8.74 3.97
CA MET A 162 -15.82 -9.66 3.73
C MET A 162 -15.15 -10.09 5.04
N ASP A 163 -14.79 -9.12 5.89
CA ASP A 163 -14.23 -9.35 7.23
C ASP A 163 -15.10 -10.28 8.09
N LYS A 164 -16.43 -10.11 8.02
CA LYS A 164 -17.37 -10.95 8.76
C LYS A 164 -17.58 -12.35 8.18
N ASN A 165 -17.51 -12.52 6.86
CA ASN A 165 -17.90 -13.77 6.19
C ASN A 165 -16.72 -14.64 5.73
N ILE A 166 -15.55 -14.03 5.51
CA ILE A 166 -14.32 -14.72 5.11
C ILE A 166 -13.41 -14.78 6.33
N LYS A 167 -13.15 -15.98 6.83
CA LYS A 167 -12.41 -16.19 8.09
C LYS A 167 -11.00 -16.75 7.89
N GLY A 168 -10.18 -16.58 8.93
CA GLY A 168 -8.79 -16.99 8.97
C GLY A 168 -7.90 -16.09 8.12
N ALA A 169 -6.68 -16.55 7.87
CA ALA A 169 -5.62 -15.75 7.26
C ALA A 169 -5.98 -15.12 5.90
N LEU A 170 -6.82 -15.78 5.09
CA LEU A 170 -7.24 -15.19 3.82
C LEU A 170 -8.20 -14.01 4.03
N GLY A 171 -9.08 -14.08 5.04
CA GLY A 171 -9.98 -12.99 5.39
C GLY A 171 -9.22 -11.74 5.83
N VAL A 172 -8.25 -11.92 6.73
CA VAL A 172 -7.34 -10.89 7.26
C VAL A 172 -6.50 -10.22 6.17
N MET A 173 -6.17 -10.92 5.10
CA MET A 173 -5.43 -10.29 4.00
C MET A 173 -6.37 -9.59 3.00
N LEU A 174 -7.59 -10.13 2.82
CA LEU A 174 -8.52 -9.64 1.79
C LEU A 174 -9.26 -8.37 2.17
N ASP A 175 -9.51 -8.13 3.45
CA ASP A 175 -10.15 -6.90 3.93
C ASP A 175 -9.26 -5.68 3.66
N ASP A 176 -7.94 -5.79 3.85
CA ASP A 176 -6.97 -4.74 3.55
C ASP A 176 -6.76 -4.51 2.06
N ILE A 177 -6.79 -5.57 1.25
CA ILE A 177 -6.84 -5.41 -0.21
C ILE A 177 -8.12 -4.67 -0.64
N ALA A 178 -9.27 -4.98 -0.02
CA ALA A 178 -10.50 -4.27 -0.31
C ALA A 178 -10.44 -2.80 0.14
N ALA A 179 -9.86 -2.51 1.31
CA ALA A 179 -9.58 -1.16 1.77
C ALA A 179 -8.68 -0.38 0.80
N ALA A 180 -7.63 -1.03 0.27
CA ALA A 180 -6.73 -0.45 -0.72
C ALA A 180 -7.44 -0.06 -2.03
N LEU A 181 -8.38 -0.88 -2.51
CA LEU A 181 -9.19 -0.56 -3.69
C LEU A 181 -10.11 0.64 -3.44
N PHE A 182 -10.77 0.70 -2.28
CA PHE A 182 -11.61 1.85 -1.89
C PHE A 182 -10.79 3.13 -1.76
N ALA A 183 -9.61 3.04 -1.13
CA ALA A 183 -8.66 4.15 -1.00
C ALA A 183 -8.23 4.65 -2.38
N THR A 184 -7.86 3.75 -3.28
CA THR A 184 -7.46 4.08 -4.66
C THR A 184 -8.59 4.77 -5.42
N ILE A 185 -9.81 4.23 -5.42
CA ILE A 185 -10.95 4.84 -6.13
C ILE A 185 -11.22 6.26 -5.60
N THR A 186 -11.18 6.42 -4.28
CA THR A 186 -11.37 7.72 -3.63
C THR A 186 -10.24 8.69 -3.98
N HIS A 187 -9.00 8.19 -4.04
CA HIS A 187 -7.84 8.97 -4.47
C HIS A 187 -8.07 9.53 -5.87
N TYR A 188 -8.41 8.69 -6.85
CA TYR A 188 -8.69 9.14 -8.21
C TYR A 188 -9.85 10.13 -8.27
N ALA A 189 -10.93 9.91 -7.52
CA ALA A 189 -12.06 10.85 -7.47
C ALA A 189 -11.61 12.25 -7.00
N ILE A 190 -10.74 12.33 -5.99
CA ILE A 190 -10.15 13.59 -5.52
C ILE A 190 -9.32 14.24 -6.63
N ILE A 191 -8.45 13.47 -7.32
CA ILE A 191 -7.64 13.99 -8.42
C ILE A 191 -8.51 14.51 -9.56
N PHE A 192 -9.55 13.78 -9.97
CA PHE A 192 -10.48 14.23 -11.00
C PHE A 192 -11.20 15.53 -10.63
N ILE A 193 -11.67 15.65 -9.38
CA ILE A 193 -12.30 16.88 -8.89
C ILE A 193 -11.31 18.06 -8.93
N ILE A 194 -10.05 17.84 -8.55
CA ILE A 194 -9.01 18.87 -8.64
C ILE A 194 -8.83 19.29 -10.10
N LEU A 195 -8.65 18.34 -11.02
CA LEU A 195 -8.42 18.64 -12.43
C LEU A 195 -9.61 19.39 -13.08
N ASP A 196 -10.84 19.00 -12.74
CA ASP A 196 -12.08 19.67 -13.19
C ASP A 196 -12.19 21.10 -12.64
N PHE A 197 -11.88 21.31 -11.35
CA PHE A 197 -11.90 22.63 -10.72
C PHE A 197 -10.95 23.62 -11.43
N TYR A 198 -9.80 23.14 -11.89
CA TYR A 198 -8.84 23.93 -12.66
C TYR A 198 -9.11 23.95 -14.18
N LYS A 199 -10.23 23.38 -14.65
CA LYS A 199 -10.65 23.28 -16.05
C LYS A 199 -9.61 22.65 -16.97
N MET A 200 -8.98 21.57 -16.49
CA MET A 200 -7.90 20.88 -17.21
C MET A 200 -8.31 19.53 -17.81
N VAL A 201 -9.60 19.19 -17.75
CA VAL A 201 -10.24 18.02 -18.39
C VAL A 201 -11.38 18.48 -19.29
#